data_AF-A0A838GBV1-F1
#
_entry.id   AF-A0A838GBV1-F1
#
_cell.length_a   1.000
_cell.length_b   1.000
_cell.length_c   1.000
_cell.angle_alpha   90.00
_cell.angle_beta   90.00
_cell.angle_gamma   90.00
#
_symmetry.space_group_name_H-M   'P 1'
#
loop_
_entity.id
_entity.type
_entity.pdbx_description
1 polymer ?
#
loop_
_entity_poly.entity_id
_entity_poly.type
_entity_poly.pdbx_seq_one_letter_code
_entity_poly.pdbx_strand_id
1 'polypeptide(L)' 'MTENGDATLQYRQPQRIGVSEARARWYELLRRAKAGEVFIITYRGVAKAELGPIPPDHPVMREWLASQQAKDTESPKDSP' A
#
# COMPACT_ATOMS: atom_id res chain seq x y z
N MET A 1 4.30 34.64 17.90
CA MET A 1 3.13 33.78 18.14
C MET A 1 2.62 33.36 16.78
N THR A 2 2.94 32.14 16.34
CA THR A 2 2.34 31.56 15.13
C THR A 2 2.16 30.09 15.44
N GLU A 3 0.94 29.75 15.84
CA GLU A 3 0.47 28.37 15.99
C GLU A 3 0.51 27.70 14.62
N ASN A 4 1.55 26.91 14.37
CA ASN A 4 1.60 26.05 13.20
C ASN A 4 0.63 24.90 13.45
N GLY A 5 -0.35 24.81 12.55
CA GLY A 5 -1.50 23.93 12.62
C GLY A 5 -1.15 22.52 13.06
N ASP A 6 -1.84 22.12 14.12
CA ASP A 6 -2.05 20.74 14.53
C ASP A 6 -2.57 19.96 13.32
N ALA A 7 -1.66 19.34 12.57
CA ALA A 7 -2.00 18.30 11.62
C ALA A 7 -2.41 17.09 12.46
N THR A 8 -3.63 17.15 12.98
CA THR A 8 -4.28 16.04 13.65
C THR A 8 -4.42 14.97 12.59
N LEU A 9 -3.40 14.11 12.46
CA LEU A 9 -3.49 12.83 11.78
C LEU A 9 -4.62 12.11 12.48
N GLN A 10 -5.84 12.26 11.96
CA GLN A 10 -6.98 11.52 12.45
C GLN A 10 -6.62 10.06 12.23
N TYR A 11 -6.19 9.40 13.31
CA TYR A 11 -5.99 7.96 13.37
C TYR A 11 -7.36 7.31 13.17
N ARG A 12 -7.83 7.28 11.92
CA ARG A 12 -9.00 6.49 11.54
C ARG A 12 -8.65 5.05 11.84
N GLN A 13 -9.44 4.44 12.70
CA GLN A 13 -9.20 3.06 13.08
C GLN A 13 -9.21 2.16 11.83
N PRO A 14 -8.32 1.16 11.75
CA PRO A 14 -8.28 0.27 10.60
C PRO A 14 -9.62 -0.43 10.37
N GLN A 15 -10.14 -0.35 9.15
CA GLN A 15 -11.41 -1.01 8.80
C GLN A 15 -11.19 -2.51 8.62
N ARG A 16 -11.95 -3.36 9.31
CA ARG A 16 -11.89 -4.83 9.13
C ARG A 16 -12.73 -5.24 7.93
N ILE A 17 -12.15 -6.05 7.05
CA ILE A 17 -12.80 -6.56 5.83
C ILE A 17 -12.56 -8.06 5.69
N GLY A 18 -13.55 -8.81 5.22
CA GLY A 18 -13.38 -10.24 4.93
C GLY A 18 -12.57 -10.48 3.67
N VAL A 19 -11.78 -11.55 3.61
CA VAL A 19 -10.92 -11.86 2.44
C VAL A 19 -11.71 -11.97 1.13
N SER A 20 -12.94 -12.50 1.18
CA SER A 20 -13.82 -12.58 0.01
C SER A 20 -14.26 -11.20 -0.48
N GLU A 21 -14.60 -10.29 0.43
CA GLU A 21 -14.96 -8.92 0.08
C GLU A 21 -13.72 -8.14 -0.42
N ALA A 22 -12.58 -8.34 0.24
CA ALA A 22 -11.32 -7.73 -0.17
C ALA A 22 -10.94 -8.12 -1.60
N ARG A 23 -11.16 -9.39 -1.97
CA ARG A 23 -10.93 -9.86 -3.34
C ARG A 23 -11.89 -9.23 -4.35
N ALA A 24 -13.17 -9.09 -4.00
CA ALA A 24 -14.17 -8.49 -4.90
C ALA A 24 -13.90 -7.00 -5.18
N ARG A 25 -13.32 -6.29 -4.20
CA ARG A 25 -13.11 -4.83 -4.24
C ARG A 25 -11.64 -4.43 -4.30
N TRP A 26 -10.77 -5.35 -4.72
CA TRP A 26 -9.32 -5.22 -4.56
C TRP A 26 -8.75 -3.89 -5.08
N TYR A 27 -9.12 -3.51 -6.30
CA TYR A 27 -8.64 -2.26 -6.91
C TYR A 27 -9.11 -0.99 -6.18
N GLU A 28 -10.34 -0.99 -5.67
CA GLU A 28 -10.86 0.13 -4.88
C GLU A 28 -10.10 0.27 -3.57
N LEU A 29 -9.86 -0.86 -2.89
CA LEU A 29 -9.12 -0.90 -1.63
C LEU A 29 -7.67 -0.46 -1.82
N LEU A 30 -7.01 -0.85 -2.91
CA LEU A 30 -5.66 -0.37 -3.25
C LEU A 30 -5.63 1.15 -3.44
N ARG A 31 -6.62 1.72 -4.16
CA ARG A 31 -6.72 3.17 -4.37
C ARG A 31 -6.87 3.92 -3.04
N ARG A 32 -7.69 3.39 -2.13
CA ARG A 32 -7.92 3.97 -0.80
C ARG A 32 -6.72 3.80 0.13
N ALA A 33 -6.06 2.65 0.07
CA ALA A 33 -4.83 2.39 0.81
C ALA A 33 -3.70 3.35 0.38
N LYS A 34 -3.58 3.62 -0.93
CA LYS A 34 -2.66 4.63 -1.46
C LYS A 34 -2.99 6.05 -0.95
N ALA A 35 -4.26 6.36 -0.68
CA ALA A 35 -4.70 7.64 -0.12
C ALA A 35 -4.51 7.72 1.40
N GLY A 36 -3.98 6.68 2.05
CA GLY A 36 -3.66 6.68 3.48
C GLY A 36 -4.63 5.88 4.35
N GLU A 37 -5.62 5.20 3.77
CA GLU A 37 -6.51 4.33 4.56
C GLU A 37 -5.85 3.00 4.90
N VAL A 38 -6.20 2.42 6.05
CA VAL A 38 -5.68 1.12 6.50
C VAL A 38 -6.85 0.14 6.68
N PHE A 39 -6.67 -1.07 6.16
CA PHE A 39 -7.64 -2.15 6.19
C PHE A 39 -7.03 -3.40 6.82
N ILE A 40 -7.75 -4.05 7.73
CA ILE A 40 -7.38 -5.36 8.27
C ILE A 40 -8.17 -6.42 7.51
N ILE A 41 -7.47 -7.21 6.71
CA ILE A 41 -8.05 -8.34 5.98
C ILE A 41 -8.18 -9.52 6.95
N THR A 42 -9.39 -10.08 7.01
CA THR A 42 -9.76 -11.15 7.92
C THR A 42 -10.20 -12.40 7.16
N TYR A 43 -9.96 -13.57 7.75
CA TYR A 43 -10.55 -14.84 7.31
C TYR A 43 -11.33 -15.45 8.47
N ARG A 44 -12.63 -15.68 8.28
CA ARG A 44 -13.55 -16.13 9.35
C ARG A 44 -13.47 -15.25 10.61
N GLY A 45 -13.40 -13.92 10.43
CA GLY A 45 -13.31 -12.93 11.51
C GLY A 45 -11.91 -12.73 12.11
N VAL A 46 -10.97 -13.65 11.85
CA VAL A 46 -9.60 -13.60 12.36
C VAL A 46 -8.73 -12.74 11.45
N ALA A 47 -7.98 -11.79 12.01
CA ALA A 47 -7.05 -10.95 11.26
C ALA A 47 -5.92 -11.79 10.64
N LYS A 48 -5.61 -11.52 9.37
CA LYS A 48 -4.58 -12.25 8.61
C LYS A 48 -3.59 -11.34 7.91
N ALA A 49 -4.01 -10.15 7.48
CA ALA A 49 -3.13 -9.19 6.84
C ALA A 49 -3.61 -7.76 7.09
N GLU A 50 -2.70 -6.82 6.90
CA GLU A 50 -2.97 -5.38 6.86
C GLU A 50 -2.70 -4.88 5.44
N LEU A 51 -3.61 -4.06 4.93
CA LEU A 51 -3.48 -3.35 3.67
C LEU A 51 -3.51 -1.85 3.98
N GLY A 52 -2.41 -1.16 3.70
CA GLY A 52 -2.28 0.26 3.99
C GLY A 52 -1.35 0.97 2.99
N PRO A 53 -1.08 2.26 3.21
CA PRO A 53 -0.11 2.99 2.42
C PRO A 53 1.27 2.35 2.57
N ILE A 54 2.05 2.42 1.50
CA ILE A 54 3.45 2.00 1.50
C ILE A 54 4.24 2.98 2.36
N PRO A 55 4.89 2.54 3.45
CA PRO A 55 5.76 3.41 4.22
C PRO A 55 6.94 3.86 3.34
N PRO A 56 7.31 5.16 3.36
CA PRO A 56 8.42 5.67 2.54
C PRO A 56 9.77 5.01 2.88
N ASP A 57 9.89 4.46 4.09
CA ASP A 57 11.11 3.82 4.59
C ASP A 57 11.05 2.30 4.59
N HIS A 58 10.09 1.68 3.90
CA HIS A 58 10.00 0.22 3.86
C HIS A 58 11.16 -0.36 3.01
N PRO A 59 12.14 -1.07 3.60
CA PRO A 59 13.38 -1.47 2.93
C PRO A 59 13.11 -2.39 1.73
N VAL A 60 12.16 -3.31 1.86
CA VAL A 60 11.73 -4.23 0.79
C VAL A 60 11.14 -3.48 -0.42
N MET A 61 10.55 -2.30 -0.21
CA MET A 61 10.00 -1.49 -1.30
C MET A 61 11.11 -0.77 -2.08
N ARG A 62 12.17 -0.30 -1.40
CA ARG A 62 13.34 0.30 -2.06
C ARG A 62 14.03 -0.73 -2.96
N GLU A 63 14.21 -1.95 -2.46
CA GLU A 63 14.79 -3.05 -3.23
C GLU A 63 13.88 -3.46 -4.41
N TRP A 64 12.57 -3.57 -4.19
CA TRP A 64 11.63 -3.89 -5.26
C TRP A 64 11.55 -2.79 -6.34
N LEU A 65 11.49 -1.51 -5.96
CA LEU A 65 11.49 -0.39 -6.91
C LEU A 65 12.80 -0.31 -7.70
N ALA A 66 13.95 -0.51 -7.03
CA ALA A 66 15.25 -0.59 -7.70
C ALA A 66 15.30 -1.77 -8.69
N SER A 67 14.72 -2.92 -8.33
CA SER A 67 14.65 -4.10 -9.19
C SER A 67 13.73 -3.90 -10.41
N GLN A 68 12.71 -3.05 -10.31
CA GLN A 68 11.84 -2.72 -11.44
C GLN A 68 12.52 -1.75 -12.41
N GLN A 69 13.23 -0.72 -11.91
CA GLN A 69 13.98 0.21 -12.77
C GLN A 69 15.12 -0.48 -13.54
N ALA A 70 15.77 -1.49 -12.96
CA ALA A 70 16.82 -2.25 -13.65
C ALA A 70 16.29 -3.11 -14.81
N LYS A 71 15.03 -3.54 -14.76
CA LYS A 71 14.41 -4.34 -15.83
C LYS A 71 14.00 -3.51 -17.04
N ASP A 72 13.70 -2.24 -16.86
CA ASP A 72 13.32 -1.34 -17.96
C ASP A 72 14.54 -0.86 -18.79
N THR A 73 15.76 -0.97 -18.24
CA THR A 73 17.01 -0.60 -18.93
C THR A 73 17.71 -1.77 -19.62
N GLU A 74 17.32 -3.02 -19.36
CA GLU A 74 17.88 -4.22 -20.01
C GLU A 74 16.99 -4.69 -21.16
N SER A 75 16.91 -3.88 -22.22
CA SER A 75 16.57 -4.35 -23.55
C SER A 75 17.61 -3.80 -24.53
N PRO A 76 18.80 -4.42 -24.64
CA PRO A 76 19.58 -4.28 -25.84
C PRO A 76 18.81 -4.98 -26.97
N LYS A 77 18.45 -4.21 -27.99
CA LYS A 77 18.03 -4.71 -29.30
C LYS A 77 19.08 -5.70 -29.80
N ASP A 78 18.79 -7.00 -29.72
CA ASP A 78 19.38 -7.98 -30.62
C ASP A 78 18.85 -7.68 -32.03
N SER A 79 19.67 -7.02 -32.83
CA SER A 79 19.50 -6.93 -34.28
C SER A 79 20.37 -8.02 -34.92
N PRO A 80 19.77 -9.03 -35.57
CA PRO A 80 20.32 -9.61 -36.80
C PRO A 80 19.79 -8.89 -38.04
#